data_AF-J9B967-F1
#
_entry.id   AF-J9B967-F1
#
_cell.length_a   1.000
_cell.length_b   1.000
_cell.length_c   1.000
_cell.angle_alpha   90.00
_cell.angle_beta   90.00
_cell.angle_gamma   90.00
#
_symmetry.space_group_name_H-M   'P 1'
#
loop_
_entity.id
_entity.type
_entity.pdbx_description
1 polymer ?
#
loop_
_entity_poly.entity_id
_entity_poly.type
_entity_poly.pdbx_seq_one_letter_code
_entity_poly.pdbx_strand_id
1 'polypeptide(L)'
;MSVKRKNTRTVTGVKSIGIKSVDEYFKQAIVPLAVSIEMRSILESSLVKWRDDCGVGPAGTIRQGLRLMLTRTKTAAMNVSPPHSPHRSDDPTEFVEYAPSFAICSDEKTYPMIVTRGIFPAELQKTFDSMSELLDICAKILVNTDPLLTKLETATKRISECNTELSQLCVNAGLHGAKANRAVENFAWNVRLLKTHLTLMNKTQIEANNIVKQVFDVGCTLGILSEKSTTEIRKNRFSRSPTC
;
A
#
# COMPACT_ATOMS: atom_id res chain seq x y z
N MET A 1 -9.52 -23.38 -19.22
CA MET A 1 -9.24 -22.30 -18.23
C MET A 1 -8.96 -22.79 -16.79
N SER A 2 -8.50 -24.03 -16.55
CA SER A 2 -8.41 -24.60 -15.19
C SER A 2 -7.11 -24.25 -14.42
N VAL A 3 -5.99 -24.06 -15.14
CA VAL A 3 -4.66 -23.91 -14.54
C VAL A 3 -4.56 -22.65 -13.66
N LYS A 4 -5.00 -21.49 -14.17
CA LYS A 4 -4.94 -20.22 -13.43
C LYS A 4 -5.75 -20.27 -12.13
N ARG A 5 -6.90 -20.96 -12.15
CA ARG A 5 -7.75 -21.16 -10.95
C ARG A 5 -7.13 -22.13 -9.95
N LYS A 6 -6.48 -23.21 -10.41
CA LYS A 6 -5.78 -24.15 -9.52
C LYS A 6 -4.60 -23.47 -8.83
N ASN A 7 -3.90 -22.58 -9.55
CA ASN A 7 -2.82 -21.77 -8.99
C ASN A 7 -3.32 -20.75 -7.96
N THR A 8 -4.42 -20.04 -8.21
CA THR A 8 -4.96 -19.09 -7.20
C THR A 8 -5.48 -19.79 -5.94
N ARG A 9 -6.01 -21.02 -6.06
CA ARG A 9 -6.43 -21.82 -4.90
C ARG A 9 -5.26 -22.24 -4.02
N THR A 10 -4.13 -22.61 -4.63
CA THR A 10 -2.90 -22.96 -3.90
C THR A 10 -2.27 -21.73 -3.25
N VAL A 11 -2.27 -20.58 -3.92
CA VAL A 11 -1.83 -19.30 -3.34
C VAL A 11 -2.67 -18.90 -2.12
N THR A 12 -3.99 -19.04 -2.20
CA THR A 12 -4.88 -18.64 -1.09
C THR A 12 -4.94 -19.67 0.04
N GLY A 13 -4.68 -20.95 -0.23
CA GLY A 13 -4.81 -22.02 0.76
C GLY A 13 -6.25 -22.45 1.06
N VAL A 14 -7.24 -22.02 0.24
CA VAL A 14 -8.65 -22.40 0.39
C VAL A 14 -8.85 -23.87 0.00
N LYS A 15 -9.32 -24.67 0.96
CA LYS A 15 -9.58 -26.11 0.81
C LYS A 15 -10.98 -26.37 0.23
N SER A 16 -11.16 -27.49 -0.46
CA SER A 16 -12.51 -27.92 -0.88
C SER A 16 -13.23 -28.63 0.25
N ILE A 17 -14.51 -28.34 0.40
CA ILE A 17 -15.35 -28.93 1.45
C ILE A 17 -16.04 -30.19 0.92
N GLY A 18 -16.36 -30.23 -0.38
CA GLY A 18 -17.08 -31.35 -1.00
C GLY A 18 -18.61 -31.15 -1.01
N ILE A 19 -19.08 -30.01 -0.53
CA ILE A 19 -20.49 -29.60 -0.61
C ILE A 19 -20.58 -28.49 -1.66
N LYS A 20 -21.26 -28.76 -2.78
CA LYS A 20 -21.23 -27.90 -3.97
C LYS A 20 -21.64 -26.45 -3.69
N SER A 21 -22.73 -26.23 -2.94
CA SER A 21 -23.23 -24.89 -2.59
C SER A 21 -22.20 -24.11 -1.75
N VAL A 22 -21.65 -24.75 -0.72
CA VAL A 22 -20.68 -24.15 0.18
C VAL A 22 -19.36 -23.85 -0.54
N ASP A 23 -18.86 -24.79 -1.36
CA ASP A 23 -17.67 -24.58 -2.18
C ASP A 23 -17.84 -23.41 -3.15
N GLU A 24 -19.05 -23.12 -3.64
CA GLU A 24 -19.32 -21.97 -4.51
C GLU A 24 -19.19 -20.63 -3.78
N TYR A 25 -19.63 -20.55 -2.52
CA TYR A 25 -19.42 -19.35 -1.71
C TYR A 25 -17.93 -19.08 -1.45
N PHE A 26 -17.15 -20.12 -1.14
CA PHE A 26 -15.70 -19.97 -1.00
C PHE A 26 -15.02 -19.61 -2.31
N LYS A 27 -15.51 -20.11 -3.45
CA LYS A 27 -14.97 -19.73 -4.77
C LYS A 27 -15.09 -18.23 -5.04
N GLN A 28 -16.17 -17.59 -4.62
CA GLN A 28 -16.37 -16.15 -4.77
C GLN A 28 -15.31 -15.34 -3.99
N ALA A 29 -14.77 -15.89 -2.89
CA ALA A 29 -13.74 -15.25 -2.08
C ALA A 29 -12.30 -15.46 -2.60
N ILE A 30 -12.03 -16.47 -3.45
CA ILE A 30 -10.67 -16.81 -3.90
C ILE A 30 -9.98 -15.62 -4.60
N VAL A 31 -10.66 -14.97 -5.54
CA VAL A 31 -10.06 -13.88 -6.31
C VAL A 31 -9.79 -12.66 -5.42
N PRO A 32 -10.76 -12.16 -4.63
CA PRO A 32 -10.50 -11.11 -3.64
C PRO A 32 -9.37 -11.45 -2.65
N LEU A 33 -9.28 -12.70 -2.19
CA LEU A 33 -8.19 -13.14 -1.32
C LEU A 33 -6.83 -13.06 -2.00
N ALA A 34 -6.73 -13.52 -3.26
CA ALA A 34 -5.49 -13.46 -4.02
C ALA A 34 -5.03 -12.02 -4.23
N VAL A 35 -5.96 -11.11 -4.58
CA VAL A 35 -5.67 -9.67 -4.71
C VAL A 35 -5.21 -9.09 -3.38
N SER A 36 -5.86 -9.44 -2.26
CA SER A 36 -5.44 -9.00 -0.92
C SER A 36 -4.03 -9.47 -0.59
N ILE A 37 -3.68 -10.73 -0.86
CA ILE A 37 -2.33 -11.27 -0.63
C ILE A 37 -1.30 -10.48 -1.45
N GLU A 38 -1.58 -10.25 -2.72
CA GLU A 38 -0.68 -9.51 -3.62
C GLU A 38 -0.46 -8.07 -3.15
N MET A 39 -1.52 -7.34 -2.81
CA MET A 39 -1.43 -5.95 -2.34
C MET A 39 -0.56 -5.83 -1.09
N ARG A 40 -0.65 -6.78 -0.16
CA ARG A 40 0.21 -6.81 1.03
C ARG A 40 1.68 -7.07 0.66
N SER A 41 1.92 -8.08 -0.18
CA SER A 41 3.28 -8.43 -0.61
C SER A 41 3.97 -7.30 -1.37
N ILE A 42 3.23 -6.60 -2.23
CA ILE A 42 3.75 -5.45 -2.99
C ILE A 42 4.09 -4.29 -2.05
N LEU A 43 3.25 -3.99 -1.05
CA LEU A 43 3.56 -2.94 -0.07
C LEU A 43 4.80 -3.27 0.75
N GLU A 44 4.86 -4.48 1.30
CA GLU A 44 5.99 -4.93 2.12
C GLU A 44 7.31 -4.89 1.33
N SER A 45 7.31 -5.42 0.10
CA SER A 45 8.51 -5.44 -0.75
C SER A 45 8.95 -4.04 -1.19
N SER A 46 8.02 -3.16 -1.58
CA SER A 46 8.33 -1.77 -1.96
C SER A 46 8.88 -0.97 -0.78
N LEU A 47 8.32 -1.17 0.42
CA LEU A 47 8.79 -0.51 1.64
C LEU A 47 10.20 -0.96 2.02
N VAL A 48 10.51 -2.26 1.89
CA VAL A 48 11.88 -2.79 2.09
C VAL A 48 12.85 -2.20 1.06
N LYS A 49 12.50 -2.25 -0.23
CA LYS A 49 13.31 -1.68 -1.31
C LYS A 49 13.65 -0.21 -1.07
N TRP A 50 12.65 0.61 -0.70
CA TRP A 50 12.87 2.02 -0.39
C TRP A 50 13.80 2.23 0.81
N ARG A 51 13.64 1.43 1.89
CA ARG A 51 14.53 1.52 3.07
C ARG A 51 15.98 1.23 2.74
N ASP A 52 16.21 0.23 1.88
CA ASP A 52 17.53 -0.17 1.42
C ASP A 52 18.15 0.91 0.53
N ASP A 53 17.40 1.41 -0.46
CA ASP A 53 17.85 2.48 -1.36
C ASP A 53 18.12 3.78 -0.58
N CYS A 54 17.30 4.10 0.42
CA CYS A 54 17.50 5.25 1.28
C CYS A 54 18.69 5.06 2.25
N GLY A 55 18.97 3.83 2.67
CA GLY A 55 20.03 3.50 3.64
C GLY A 55 19.63 3.76 5.09
N VAL A 56 18.34 3.67 5.42
CA VAL A 56 17.83 3.80 6.81
C VAL A 56 17.79 2.48 7.58
N GLY A 57 18.11 1.38 6.91
CA GLY A 57 18.09 0.02 7.45
C GLY A 57 16.68 -0.55 7.63
N PRO A 58 16.55 -1.83 8.03
CA PRO A 58 15.27 -2.55 8.02
C PRO A 58 14.19 -1.96 8.94
N ALA A 59 14.60 -1.36 10.06
CA ALA A 59 13.72 -0.68 11.01
C ALA A 59 13.59 0.83 10.75
N GLY A 60 14.17 1.31 9.64
CA GLY A 60 14.16 2.71 9.26
C GLY A 60 12.74 3.25 9.05
N THR A 61 12.47 4.43 9.60
CA THR A 61 11.17 5.11 9.51
C THR A 61 11.08 6.02 8.30
N ILE A 62 9.86 6.27 7.79
CA ILE A 62 9.58 7.25 6.73
C ILE A 62 10.18 8.62 7.09
N ARG A 63 10.06 9.03 8.36
CA ARG A 63 10.62 10.28 8.86
C ARG A 63 12.15 10.34 8.73
N GLN A 64 12.85 9.29 9.15
CA GLN A 64 14.31 9.24 9.03
C GLN A 64 14.73 9.28 7.57
N GLY A 65 14.03 8.53 6.70
CA GLY A 65 14.34 8.50 5.27
C GLY A 65 14.16 9.85 4.59
N LEU A 66 13.03 10.53 4.83
CA LEU A 66 12.80 11.87 4.26
C LEU A 66 13.81 12.92 4.75
N ARG A 67 14.24 12.84 6.03
CA ARG A 67 15.32 13.69 6.54
C ARG A 67 16.63 13.43 5.81
N LEU A 68 16.97 12.16 5.61
CA LEU A 68 18.19 11.77 4.92
C LEU A 68 18.15 12.18 3.44
N MET A 69 17.03 11.98 2.75
CA MET A 69 16.80 12.44 1.38
C MET A 69 17.00 13.96 1.26
N LEU A 70 16.46 14.74 2.20
CA LEU A 70 16.65 16.19 2.24
C LEU A 70 18.11 16.58 2.46
N THR A 71 18.78 15.98 3.45
CA THR A 71 20.20 16.24 3.71
C THR A 71 21.06 15.94 2.48
N ARG A 72 20.86 14.76 1.86
CA ARG A 72 21.61 14.35 0.66
C ARG A 72 21.32 15.27 -0.53
N THR A 73 20.08 15.72 -0.69
CA THR A 73 19.72 16.70 -1.73
C THR A 73 20.46 18.02 -1.52
N LYS A 74 20.48 18.55 -0.30
CA LYS A 74 21.21 19.78 0.02
C LYS A 74 22.71 19.64 -0.24
N THR A 75 23.31 18.51 0.15
CA THR A 75 24.71 18.22 -0.15
C THR A 75 24.97 18.14 -1.66
N ALA A 76 24.11 17.47 -2.42
CA ALA A 76 24.23 17.41 -3.87
C ALA A 76 24.14 18.81 -4.51
N ALA A 77 23.22 19.66 -4.04
CA ALA A 77 23.05 21.01 -4.53
C ALA A 77 24.28 21.90 -4.27
N MET A 78 24.93 21.76 -3.11
CA MET A 78 26.16 22.49 -2.79
C MET A 78 27.36 22.06 -3.65
N ASN A 79 27.35 20.83 -4.17
CA ASN A 79 28.43 20.28 -4.99
C ASN A 79 28.29 20.59 -6.48
N VAL A 80 27.17 21.16 -6.92
CA VAL A 80 27.03 21.69 -8.28
C VAL A 80 27.95 22.90 -8.40
N SER A 81 29.17 22.68 -8.90
CA SER A 81 30.15 23.75 -9.09
C SER A 81 29.59 24.78 -10.08
N PRO A 82 29.78 26.08 -9.83
CA PRO A 82 29.48 27.12 -10.79
C PRO A 82 30.10 26.77 -12.15
N PRO A 83 29.35 26.77 -13.28
CA PRO A 83 29.93 26.71 -14.61
C PRO A 83 31.13 27.64 -14.71
N HIS A 84 32.32 27.05 -14.81
CA HIS A 84 33.52 27.73 -15.29
C HIS A 84 33.33 27.99 -16.78
N SER A 85 32.50 28.98 -17.13
CA SER A 85 32.48 29.55 -18.47
C SER A 85 32.87 31.01 -18.37
N PRO A 86 33.92 31.47 -19.07
CA PRO A 86 34.29 32.89 -19.13
C PRO A 86 33.29 33.72 -19.96
N HIS A 87 32.12 33.17 -20.29
CA HIS A 87 30.98 33.93 -20.78
C HIS A 87 29.93 33.98 -19.69
N ARG A 88 30.02 35.04 -18.90
CA ARG A 88 29.02 35.53 -17.96
C ARG A 88 27.69 35.70 -18.72
N SER A 89 26.85 34.67 -18.77
CA SER A 89 25.42 34.90 -18.77
C SER A 89 25.10 35.42 -17.36
N ASP A 90 24.86 36.72 -17.24
CA ASP A 90 24.37 37.36 -16.01
C ASP A 90 22.91 36.97 -15.71
N ASP A 91 22.44 35.82 -16.21
CA ASP A 91 21.11 35.32 -15.91
C ASP A 91 21.19 34.35 -14.71
N PRO A 92 20.93 34.81 -13.47
CA PRO A 92 20.90 33.96 -12.30
C PRO A 92 19.85 32.83 -12.41
N THR A 93 18.94 32.90 -13.39
CA THR A 93 17.88 31.89 -13.59
C THR A 93 18.44 30.55 -14.08
N GLU A 94 19.47 30.53 -14.95
CA GLU A 94 20.05 29.28 -15.45
C GLU A 94 20.67 28.42 -14.32
N PHE A 95 21.28 29.07 -13.32
CA PHE A 95 21.90 28.38 -12.17
C PHE A 95 20.89 27.66 -11.28
N VAL A 96 19.71 28.26 -11.10
CA VAL A 96 18.66 27.71 -10.23
C VAL A 96 18.06 26.43 -10.81
N GLU A 97 18.09 26.28 -12.15
CA GLU A 97 17.46 25.15 -12.83
C GLU A 97 18.26 23.83 -12.68
N TYR A 98 19.59 23.90 -12.54
CA TYR A 98 20.43 22.70 -12.40
C TYR A 98 20.54 22.17 -10.97
N ALA A 99 20.36 23.03 -9.97
CA ALA A 99 20.54 22.64 -8.56
C ALA A 99 19.47 21.62 -8.13
N PRO A 100 19.85 20.41 -7.69
CA PRO A 100 18.91 19.37 -7.28
C PRO A 100 18.03 19.85 -6.12
N SER A 101 16.72 19.73 -6.31
CA SER A 101 15.72 20.05 -5.29
C SER A 101 14.50 19.15 -5.46
N PHE A 102 13.72 18.99 -4.40
CA PHE A 102 12.46 18.26 -4.48
C PHE A 102 11.40 18.86 -3.56
N ALA A 103 10.14 18.58 -3.89
CA ALA A 103 8.99 18.94 -3.08
C ALA A 103 7.99 17.79 -3.02
N ILE A 104 7.22 17.76 -1.94
CA ILE A 104 6.06 16.88 -1.77
C ILE A 104 4.82 17.69 -2.20
N CYS A 105 4.12 17.18 -3.20
CA CYS A 105 2.87 17.71 -3.71
C CYS A 105 1.72 16.76 -3.34
N SER A 106 0.49 17.25 -3.46
CA SER A 106 -0.72 16.42 -3.45
C SER A 106 -1.13 16.16 -4.90
N ASP A 107 -1.53 14.95 -5.23
CA ASP A 107 -2.22 14.64 -6.47
C ASP A 107 -3.71 15.08 -6.40
N GLU A 108 -4.46 14.86 -7.48
CA GLU A 108 -5.89 15.18 -7.56
C GLU A 108 -6.75 14.40 -6.54
N LYS A 109 -6.24 13.27 -6.03
CA LYS A 109 -6.89 12.41 -5.04
C LYS A 109 -6.35 12.67 -3.63
N THR A 110 -5.59 13.73 -3.42
CA THR A 110 -4.97 14.14 -2.15
C THR A 110 -3.89 13.18 -1.61
N TYR A 111 -3.32 12.33 -2.47
CA TYR A 111 -2.18 11.49 -2.13
C TYR A 111 -0.85 12.22 -2.38
N PRO A 112 0.18 11.95 -1.57
CA PRO A 112 1.47 12.60 -1.72
C PRO A 112 2.17 12.11 -2.98
N MET A 113 2.80 13.04 -3.69
CA MET A 113 3.66 12.80 -4.85
C MET A 113 4.97 13.54 -4.62
N ILE A 114 6.09 12.92 -4.99
CA ILE A 114 7.40 13.59 -4.97
C ILE A 114 7.68 14.15 -6.35
N VAL A 115 8.03 15.44 -6.39
CA VAL A 115 8.48 16.12 -7.60
C VAL A 115 9.94 16.51 -7.41
N THR A 116 10.81 15.96 -8.23
CA THR A 116 12.24 16.28 -8.28
C THR A 116 12.53 17.31 -9.38
N ARG A 117 13.56 18.13 -9.20
CA ARG A 117 14.06 19.13 -10.15
C ARG A 117 15.58 19.14 -10.10
N GLY A 118 16.23 19.47 -11.23
CA GLY A 118 17.68 19.43 -11.36
C GLY A 118 18.22 18.00 -11.49
N ILE A 119 19.55 17.87 -11.50
CA ILE A 119 20.23 16.60 -11.74
C ILE A 119 20.69 16.01 -10.41
N PHE A 120 20.25 14.79 -10.11
CA PHE A 120 20.63 14.06 -8.91
C PHE A 120 21.72 13.01 -9.19
N PRO A 121 22.62 12.75 -8.24
CA PRO A 121 23.46 11.54 -8.25
C PRO A 121 22.58 10.28 -8.36
N ALA A 122 23.08 9.26 -9.06
CA ALA A 122 22.30 8.07 -9.42
C ALA A 122 21.70 7.35 -8.20
N GLU A 123 22.46 7.20 -7.10
CA GLU A 123 21.94 6.54 -5.89
C GLU A 123 20.80 7.33 -5.24
N LEU A 124 20.88 8.67 -5.30
CA LEU A 124 19.86 9.54 -4.74
C LEU A 124 18.61 9.57 -5.63
N GLN A 125 18.76 9.60 -6.95
CA GLN A 125 17.63 9.47 -7.88
C GLN A 125 16.88 8.15 -7.67
N LYS A 126 17.61 7.05 -7.51
CA LYS A 126 17.03 5.73 -7.20
C LYS A 126 16.19 5.73 -5.91
N THR A 127 16.62 6.50 -4.90
CA THR A 127 15.84 6.67 -3.65
C THR A 127 14.53 7.41 -3.89
N PHE A 128 14.51 8.41 -4.78
CA PHE A 128 13.30 9.13 -5.15
C PHE A 128 12.34 8.27 -5.98
N ASP A 129 12.88 7.45 -6.89
CA ASP A 129 12.08 6.55 -7.72
C ASP A 129 11.38 5.49 -6.85
N SER A 130 12.11 4.85 -5.94
CA SER A 130 11.53 3.86 -5.01
C SER A 130 10.52 4.47 -4.04
N MET A 131 10.73 5.71 -3.58
CA MET A 131 9.76 6.41 -2.73
C MET A 131 8.48 6.74 -3.51
N SER A 132 8.61 7.19 -4.77
CA SER A 132 7.46 7.49 -5.64
C SER A 132 6.65 6.22 -5.92
N GLU A 133 7.32 5.10 -6.18
CA GLU A 133 6.70 3.78 -6.33
C GLU A 133 5.95 3.36 -5.06
N LEU A 134 6.56 3.52 -3.88
CA LEU A 134 5.91 3.23 -2.60
C LEU A 134 4.63 4.06 -2.39
N LEU A 135 4.67 5.34 -2.74
CA LEU A 135 3.51 6.24 -2.62
C LEU A 135 2.37 5.85 -3.57
N ASP A 136 2.69 5.49 -4.81
CA ASP A 136 1.71 4.99 -5.78
C ASP A 136 1.07 3.67 -5.31
N ILE A 137 1.86 2.77 -4.72
CA ILE A 137 1.34 1.54 -4.09
C ILE A 137 0.41 1.87 -2.92
N CYS A 138 0.79 2.81 -2.06
CA CYS A 138 -0.07 3.25 -0.95
C CYS A 138 -1.40 3.81 -1.47
N ALA A 139 -1.38 4.68 -2.49
CA ALA A 139 -2.57 5.23 -3.10
C ALA A 139 -3.47 4.12 -3.70
N LYS A 140 -2.89 3.19 -4.45
CA LYS A 140 -3.60 2.02 -5.00
C LYS A 140 -4.22 1.17 -3.90
N ILE A 141 -3.54 0.96 -2.78
CA ILE A 141 -4.10 0.23 -1.64
C ILE A 141 -5.28 0.97 -1.05
N LEU A 142 -5.14 2.27 -0.78
CA LEU A 142 -6.19 3.05 -0.16
C LEU A 142 -7.45 3.15 -1.03
N VAL A 143 -7.31 3.24 -2.35
CA VAL A 143 -8.44 3.26 -3.29
C VAL A 143 -9.13 1.90 -3.41
N ASN A 144 -8.36 0.79 -3.43
CA ASN A 144 -8.92 -0.53 -3.75
C ASN A 144 -9.32 -1.35 -2.52
N THR A 145 -8.92 -0.97 -1.30
CA THR A 145 -9.16 -1.79 -0.12
C THR A 145 -10.63 -1.86 0.27
N ASP A 146 -11.38 -0.76 0.33
CA ASP A 146 -12.78 -0.80 0.78
C ASP A 146 -13.68 -1.65 -0.13
N PRO A 147 -13.61 -1.53 -1.48
CA PRO A 147 -14.37 -2.42 -2.37
C PRO A 147 -13.93 -3.89 -2.23
N LEU A 148 -12.65 -4.14 -1.94
CA LEU A 148 -12.11 -5.49 -1.76
C LEU A 148 -12.62 -6.13 -0.46
N LEU A 149 -12.58 -5.38 0.64
CA LEU A 149 -13.08 -5.81 1.94
C LEU A 149 -14.59 -6.06 1.87
N THR A 150 -15.36 -5.18 1.24
CA THR A 150 -16.80 -5.36 1.04
C THR A 150 -17.12 -6.69 0.34
N LYS A 151 -16.35 -7.05 -0.71
CA LYS A 151 -16.51 -8.34 -1.41
C LYS A 151 -16.19 -9.53 -0.51
N LEU A 152 -15.12 -9.45 0.27
CA LEU A 152 -14.71 -10.49 1.21
C LEU A 152 -15.70 -10.65 2.38
N GLU A 153 -16.21 -9.55 2.92
CA GLU A 153 -17.22 -9.52 3.98
C GLU A 153 -18.55 -10.10 3.51
N THR A 154 -18.99 -9.74 2.30
CA THR A 154 -20.20 -10.32 1.69
C THR A 154 -20.08 -11.84 1.54
N ALA A 155 -18.93 -12.33 1.07
CA ALA A 155 -18.68 -13.76 0.99
C ALA A 155 -18.65 -14.41 2.39
N THR A 156 -18.00 -13.77 3.35
CA THR A 156 -17.90 -14.25 4.74
C THR A 156 -19.25 -14.33 5.43
N LYS A 157 -20.15 -13.38 5.18
CA LYS A 157 -21.53 -13.39 5.70
C LYS A 157 -22.31 -14.63 5.21
N ARG A 158 -22.33 -14.88 3.90
CA ARG A 158 -22.97 -16.06 3.29
C ARG A 158 -22.37 -17.38 3.80
N ILE A 159 -21.05 -17.42 3.99
CA ILE A 159 -20.37 -18.58 4.55
C ILE A 159 -20.78 -18.82 6.00
N SER A 160 -20.97 -17.74 6.78
CA SER A 160 -21.37 -17.86 8.19
C SER A 160 -22.77 -18.45 8.34
N GLU A 161 -23.69 -18.16 7.41
CA GLU A 161 -25.02 -18.79 7.33
C GLU A 161 -24.92 -20.30 7.08
N CYS A 162 -23.93 -20.76 6.31
CA CYS A 162 -23.71 -22.20 6.09
C CYS A 162 -23.20 -22.93 7.35
N ASN A 163 -22.62 -22.22 8.32
CA ASN A 163 -22.02 -22.85 9.51
C ASN A 163 -23.10 -23.49 10.40
N THR A 164 -24.26 -22.85 10.55
CA THR A 164 -25.36 -23.35 11.37
C THR A 164 -26.02 -24.58 10.76
N GLU A 165 -25.95 -24.73 9.44
CA GLU A 165 -26.58 -25.82 8.68
C GLU A 165 -25.57 -26.89 8.23
N LEU A 166 -24.29 -26.75 8.59
CA LEU A 166 -23.21 -27.55 8.00
C LEU A 166 -23.40 -29.06 8.16
N SER A 167 -23.89 -29.50 9.32
CA SER A 167 -24.20 -30.92 9.57
C SER A 167 -25.28 -31.44 8.64
N GLN A 168 -26.37 -30.68 8.46
CA GLN A 168 -27.45 -31.05 7.54
C GLN A 168 -26.97 -31.02 6.08
N LEU A 169 -26.16 -30.03 5.72
CA LEU A 169 -25.56 -29.92 4.39
C LEU A 169 -24.63 -31.10 4.08
N CYS A 170 -23.92 -31.64 5.08
CA CYS A 170 -23.11 -32.86 4.92
C CYS A 170 -24.00 -34.07 4.59
N VAL A 171 -25.08 -34.27 5.35
CA VAL A 171 -26.03 -35.36 5.12
C VAL A 171 -26.66 -35.24 3.73
N ASN A 172 -27.13 -34.05 3.36
CA ASN A 172 -27.74 -33.79 2.05
C ASN A 172 -26.77 -34.01 0.88
N ALA A 173 -25.46 -33.82 1.12
CA ALA A 173 -24.40 -34.09 0.15
C ALA A 173 -23.91 -35.55 0.17
N GLY A 174 -24.52 -36.45 0.98
CA GLY A 174 -24.10 -37.84 1.11
C GLY A 174 -22.75 -38.04 1.82
N LEU A 175 -22.32 -37.05 2.62
CA LEU A 175 -21.07 -37.12 3.39
C LEU A 175 -21.35 -37.70 4.78
N HIS A 176 -20.68 -38.81 5.10
CA HIS A 176 -20.82 -39.49 6.39
C HIS A 176 -19.44 -39.82 7.00
N GLY A 177 -19.41 -39.99 8.32
CA GLY A 177 -18.22 -40.39 9.08
C GLY A 177 -17.01 -39.49 8.80
N ALA A 178 -15.87 -40.11 8.46
CA ALA A 178 -14.62 -39.41 8.20
C ALA A 178 -14.73 -38.33 7.10
N LYS A 179 -15.59 -38.52 6.09
CA LYS A 179 -15.78 -37.51 5.03
C LYS A 179 -16.50 -36.27 5.55
N ALA A 180 -17.51 -36.44 6.41
CA ALA A 180 -18.21 -35.33 7.05
C ALA A 180 -17.27 -34.57 8.00
N ASN A 181 -16.48 -35.28 8.81
CA ASN A 181 -15.49 -34.66 9.70
C ASN A 181 -14.49 -33.80 8.91
N ARG A 182 -13.95 -34.33 7.81
CA ARG A 182 -13.03 -33.59 6.93
C ARG A 182 -13.69 -32.36 6.30
N ALA A 183 -14.97 -32.43 5.94
CA ALA A 183 -15.71 -31.29 5.42
C ALA A 183 -15.83 -30.18 6.47
N VAL A 184 -16.15 -30.54 7.72
CA VAL A 184 -16.22 -29.61 8.87
C VAL A 184 -14.86 -28.97 9.16
N GLU A 185 -13.79 -29.77 9.18
CA GLU A 185 -12.42 -29.26 9.40
C GLU A 185 -11.98 -28.29 8.29
N ASN A 186 -12.25 -28.64 7.02
CA ASN A 186 -11.94 -27.79 5.89
C ASN A 186 -12.76 -26.49 5.91
N PHE A 187 -14.04 -26.56 6.30
CA PHE A 187 -14.88 -25.38 6.49
C PHE A 187 -14.30 -24.46 7.57
N ALA A 188 -13.98 -25.00 8.75
CA ALA A 188 -13.41 -24.24 9.86
C ALA A 188 -12.06 -23.61 9.49
N TRP A 189 -11.21 -24.35 8.77
CA TRP A 189 -9.95 -23.84 8.22
C TRP A 189 -10.19 -22.64 7.29
N ASN A 190 -11.08 -22.78 6.31
CA ASN A 190 -11.35 -21.72 5.35
C ASN A 190 -11.96 -20.48 6.01
N VAL A 191 -12.84 -20.63 7.00
CA VAL A 191 -13.39 -19.50 7.77
C VAL A 191 -12.28 -18.77 8.53
N ARG A 192 -11.39 -19.51 9.21
CA ARG A 192 -10.24 -18.92 9.92
C ARG A 192 -9.32 -18.17 8.96
N LEU A 193 -9.05 -18.75 7.80
CA LEU A 193 -8.25 -18.17 6.74
C LEU A 193 -8.85 -16.83 6.25
N LEU A 194 -10.15 -16.79 5.93
CA LEU A 194 -10.85 -15.57 5.52
C LEU A 194 -10.75 -14.46 6.57
N LYS A 195 -11.05 -14.79 7.84
CA LYS A 195 -10.95 -13.84 8.95
C LYS A 195 -9.53 -13.29 9.10
N THR A 196 -8.52 -14.15 9.01
CA THR A 196 -7.11 -13.76 9.10
C THR A 196 -6.75 -12.77 7.99
N HIS A 197 -7.12 -13.04 6.74
CA HIS A 197 -6.82 -12.14 5.64
C HIS A 197 -7.57 -10.81 5.69
N LEU A 198 -8.82 -10.79 6.16
CA LEU A 198 -9.56 -9.55 6.42
C LEU A 198 -8.81 -8.68 7.45
N THR A 199 -8.38 -9.27 8.57
CA THR A 199 -7.59 -8.55 9.59
C THR A 199 -6.26 -8.05 9.04
N LEU A 200 -5.54 -8.87 8.29
CA LEU A 200 -4.25 -8.47 7.69
C LEU A 200 -4.41 -7.34 6.67
N MET A 201 -5.47 -7.39 5.85
CA MET A 201 -5.73 -6.34 4.86
C MET A 201 -6.09 -5.00 5.53
N ASN A 202 -6.91 -5.03 6.58
CA ASN A 202 -7.20 -3.85 7.39
C ASN A 202 -5.92 -3.22 7.98
N LYS A 203 -5.01 -4.06 8.51
CA LYS A 203 -3.70 -3.58 8.99
C LYS A 203 -2.87 -2.94 7.88
N THR A 204 -2.89 -3.54 6.69
CA THR A 204 -2.16 -3.02 5.52
C THR A 204 -2.71 -1.67 5.06
N GLN A 205 -4.03 -1.49 5.08
CA GLN A 205 -4.67 -0.21 4.77
C GLN A 205 -4.26 0.87 5.78
N ILE A 206 -4.26 0.52 7.07
CA ILE A 206 -3.82 1.43 8.15
C ILE A 206 -2.35 1.80 7.95
N GLU A 207 -1.49 0.84 7.61
CA GLU A 207 -0.07 1.08 7.34
C GLU A 207 0.14 2.02 6.14
N ALA A 208 -0.52 1.76 5.01
CA ALA A 208 -0.48 2.64 3.84
C ALA A 208 -0.95 4.06 4.18
N ASN A 209 -2.03 4.20 4.96
CA ASN A 209 -2.53 5.49 5.43
C ASN A 209 -1.52 6.20 6.34
N ASN A 210 -0.88 5.46 7.24
CA ASN A 210 0.15 5.99 8.14
C ASN A 210 1.39 6.46 7.39
N ILE A 211 1.81 5.75 6.33
CA ILE A 211 2.90 6.19 5.44
C ILE A 211 2.52 7.51 4.79
N VAL A 212 1.35 7.59 4.15
CA VAL A 212 0.85 8.80 3.49
C VAL A 212 0.81 10.00 4.44
N LYS A 213 0.25 9.83 5.64
CA LYS A 213 0.21 10.88 6.67
C LYS A 213 1.60 11.33 7.10
N GLN A 214 2.50 10.38 7.37
CA GLN A 214 3.87 10.69 7.76
C GLN A 214 4.60 11.48 6.69
N VAL A 215 4.39 11.19 5.41
CA VAL A 215 5.01 11.95 4.31
C VAL A 215 4.56 13.40 4.32
N PHE A 216 3.27 13.68 4.48
CA PHE A 216 2.78 15.06 4.60
C PHE A 216 3.28 15.76 5.86
N ASP A 217 3.20 15.10 7.02
CA ASP A 217 3.59 15.70 8.31
C ASP A 217 5.09 16.04 8.34
N VAL A 218 5.92 15.10 7.85
CA VAL A 218 7.37 15.29 7.78
C VAL A 218 7.70 16.30 6.70
N GLY A 219 7.02 16.26 5.55
CA GLY A 219 7.19 17.26 4.49
C GLY A 219 6.91 18.67 4.97
N CYS A 220 5.83 18.86 5.74
CA CYS A 220 5.50 20.13 6.38
C CYS A 220 6.57 20.54 7.40
N THR A 221 7.03 19.61 8.24
CA THR A 221 8.05 19.87 9.28
C THR A 221 9.40 20.25 8.68
N LEU A 222 9.74 19.67 7.54
CA LEU A 222 11.01 19.89 6.85
C LEU A 222 10.96 21.06 5.85
N GLY A 223 9.80 21.68 5.64
CA GLY A 223 9.63 22.79 4.71
C GLY A 223 9.78 22.39 3.23
N ILE A 224 9.49 21.12 2.91
CA ILE A 224 9.55 20.56 1.56
C ILE A 224 8.16 20.25 0.99
N LEU A 225 7.10 20.69 1.67
CA LEU A 225 5.75 20.62 1.14
C LEU A 225 5.54 21.75 0.13
N SER A 226 4.94 21.44 -1.03
CA SER A 226 4.60 22.47 -2.01
C SER A 226 3.67 23.52 -1.43
N GLU A 227 3.71 24.74 -1.97
CA GLU A 227 2.87 25.84 -1.50
C GLU A 227 1.37 25.49 -1.63
N LYS A 228 0.97 24.87 -2.76
CA LYS A 228 -0.39 24.37 -2.99
C LYS A 228 -0.85 23.44 -1.87
N SER A 229 -0.09 22.39 -1.59
CA SER A 229 -0.41 21.43 -0.52
C SER A 229 -0.41 22.07 0.87
N THR A 230 0.46 23.05 1.12
CA THR A 230 0.51 23.78 2.40
C THR A 230 -0.79 24.56 2.65
N THR A 231 -1.34 25.20 1.61
CA THR A 231 -2.62 25.92 1.74
C THR A 231 -3.80 25.00 2.00
N GLU A 232 -3.86 23.83 1.36
CA GLU A 232 -4.92 22.83 1.58
C GLU A 232 -4.91 22.26 3.00
N ILE A 233 -3.74 21.90 3.51
CA ILE A 233 -3.61 21.37 4.89
C ILE A 233 -4.02 22.43 5.92
N ARG A 234 -3.68 23.71 5.68
CA ARG A 234 -4.11 24.81 6.56
C ARG A 234 -5.62 24.97 6.55
N LYS A 235 -6.27 24.98 5.37
CA LYS A 235 -7.75 25.06 5.27
C LYS A 235 -8.46 23.93 6.02
N ASN A 236 -7.94 22.71 5.94
CA ASN A 236 -8.50 21.57 6.68
C ASN A 236 -8.30 21.66 8.20
N ARG A 237 -7.26 22.36 8.67
CA ARG A 237 -7.05 22.60 10.11
C ARG A 237 -8.02 23.64 10.67
N PHE A 238 -8.33 24.69 9.90
CA PHE A 238 -9.26 25.75 10.33
C PHE A 238 -10.74 25.37 10.20
N SER A 239 -11.10 24.42 9.34
CA SER A 239 -12.48 23.91 9.25
C SER A 239 -12.87 22.96 10.39
N ARG A 240 -11.91 22.49 11.19
CA ARG A 240 -12.16 21.83 12.47
C ARG A 240 -12.22 22.87 13.61
N SER A 241 -13.05 23.88 13.46
CA SER A 241 -13.54 24.66 14.61
C SER A 241 -14.64 23.84 15.30
N PRO A 242 -14.55 23.59 16.62
CA PRO A 242 -15.55 22.83 17.33
C PRO A 242 -16.83 23.66 17.38
N THR A 243 -17.88 23.15 16.76
CA THR A 243 -19.26 23.54 17.05
C THR A 243 -19.52 23.25 18.53
N CYS A 244 -19.59 24.31 19.34
CA CYS A 244 -20.32 24.29 20.61
C CYS A 244 -21.82 24.25 20.33
#